data_AF-A0A958P6G5-F1
#
_entry.id   AF-A0A958P6G5-F1
#
_cell.length_a   1.000
_cell.length_b   1.000
_cell.length_c   1.000
_cell.angle_alpha   90.00
_cell.angle_beta   90.00
_cell.angle_gamma   90.00
#
_symmetry.space_group_name_H-M   'P 1'
#
loop_
_entity.id
_entity.type
_entity.pdbx_description
1 polymer ?
#
loop_
_entity_poly.entity_id
_entity_poly.type
_entity_poly.pdbx_seq_one_letter_code
_entity_poly.pdbx_strand_id
1 'polypeptide(L)'
;MKKASFRSIIDLAVVFCAGFSAHATPTCPDGYAKVPGNSRLGTSDFCVMKYEAKARQIDSGEIKENGCDGTGAFCNYGTSNWGLNDHKPVSVEQGRPWRRISRDNAINACQSLGQGYDLISNAEWQTIARNIENQAVNWSGQRVGSGCISRGNSAGSACGYRALGLESGRDARATHTLSSGEEIYHFSGNVSEWVKDNITSRYFSGYISSFISGEITHKFGPEGYYTTCNSQNDYCGMGFGWLWNVYDGASAVDRGGSIHYSYYGGARDAGVFAARLGADPSGSGFTRGFRCVFTPEV
;
A
#
# COMPACT_ATOMS: atom_id res chain seq x y z
N MET A 1 57.91 55.02 25.37
CA MET A 1 57.23 53.70 25.33
C MET A 1 55.90 53.80 26.04
N LYS A 2 54.78 53.74 25.31
CA LYS A 2 53.42 53.40 25.78
C LYS A 2 52.57 53.20 24.53
N LYS A 3 52.28 51.93 24.20
CA LYS A 3 51.43 51.54 23.07
C LYS A 3 49.97 51.82 23.45
N ALA A 4 49.27 52.61 22.64
CA ALA A 4 47.82 52.76 22.70
C ALA A 4 47.16 51.65 21.87
N SER A 5 46.30 50.86 22.52
CA SER A 5 45.56 49.75 21.94
C SER A 5 44.25 50.26 21.32
N PHE A 6 44.15 50.23 19.99
CA PHE A 6 42.89 50.38 19.27
C PHE A 6 42.13 49.05 19.29
N ARG A 7 40.94 49.00 19.91
CA ARG A 7 39.99 47.90 19.74
C ARG A 7 39.04 48.26 18.59
N SER A 8 39.10 47.45 17.54
CA SER A 8 38.23 47.49 16.37
C SER A 8 36.86 46.90 16.72
N ILE A 9 35.81 47.63 16.34
CA ILE A 9 34.41 47.22 16.33
C ILE A 9 34.25 46.28 15.12
N ILE A 10 33.82 45.04 15.37
CA ILE A 10 33.28 44.16 14.34
C ILE A 10 31.83 43.89 14.73
N ASP A 11 30.92 44.58 14.04
CA ASP A 11 29.50 44.27 14.02
C ASP A 11 29.31 42.92 13.31
N LEU A 12 29.05 41.88 14.09
CA LEU A 12 28.65 40.58 13.58
C LEU A 12 27.15 40.62 13.29
N ALA A 13 26.80 40.85 12.02
CA ALA A 13 25.44 40.70 11.54
C ALA A 13 24.98 39.25 11.74
N VAL A 14 24.07 39.04 12.69
CA VAL A 14 23.32 37.80 12.84
C VAL A 14 22.35 37.70 11.67
N VAL A 15 22.70 36.91 10.66
CA VAL A 15 21.75 36.47 9.63
C VAL A 15 20.78 35.51 10.32
N PHE A 16 19.55 35.96 10.55
CA PHE A 16 18.43 35.08 10.87
C PHE A 16 18.19 34.16 9.66
N CYS A 17 18.70 32.93 9.71
CA CYS A 17 18.15 31.88 8.86
C CYS A 17 16.69 31.66 9.27
N ALA A 18 15.77 31.95 8.36
CA ALA A 18 14.37 31.58 8.49
C ALA A 18 14.29 30.10 8.88
N GLY A 19 13.53 29.83 9.94
CA GLY A 19 13.43 28.52 10.55
C GLY A 19 13.07 27.46 9.51
N PHE A 20 13.89 26.41 9.44
CA PHE A 20 13.39 25.11 9.07
C PHE A 20 12.35 24.75 10.13
N SER A 21 11.06 24.91 9.80
CA SER A 21 10.01 24.23 10.54
C SER A 21 10.24 22.75 10.30
N ALA A 22 10.88 22.06 11.26
CA ALA A 22 10.90 20.62 11.26
C ALA A 22 9.44 20.18 11.23
N HIS A 23 8.98 19.64 10.10
CA HIS A 23 7.64 19.08 10.00
C HIS A 23 7.51 18.08 11.15
N ALA A 24 6.63 18.37 12.11
CA ALA A 24 6.41 17.48 13.22
C ALA A 24 6.03 16.13 12.62
N THR A 25 6.84 15.12 12.91
CA THR A 25 6.61 13.79 12.35
C THR A 25 5.24 13.30 12.84
N PRO A 26 4.36 12.80 11.95
CA PRO A 26 3.01 12.40 12.35
C PRO A 26 3.09 11.32 13.42
N THR A 27 2.46 11.55 14.57
CA THR A 27 2.23 10.50 15.56
C THR A 27 1.17 9.57 14.99
N CYS A 28 1.56 8.35 14.63
CA CYS A 28 0.62 7.41 14.02
C CYS A 28 -0.32 6.78 15.06
N PRO A 29 -1.62 6.63 14.72
CA PRO A 29 -2.55 5.88 15.56
C PRO A 29 -2.11 4.43 15.77
N ASP A 30 -2.60 3.80 16.84
CA ASP A 30 -2.35 2.38 17.10
C ASP A 30 -2.74 1.51 15.90
N GLY A 31 -1.84 0.59 15.52
CA GLY A 31 -2.02 -0.28 14.35
C GLY A 31 -1.65 0.37 13.02
N TYR A 32 -1.15 1.61 13.00
CA TYR A 32 -0.65 2.28 11.80
C TYR A 32 0.89 2.33 11.78
N ALA A 33 1.48 2.18 10.60
CA ALA A 33 2.90 2.37 10.32
C ALA A 33 3.12 3.77 9.77
N LYS A 34 4.20 4.42 10.22
CA LYS A 34 4.67 5.68 9.64
C LYS A 34 5.31 5.45 8.28
N VAL A 35 4.87 6.22 7.29
CA VAL A 35 5.40 6.21 5.92
C VAL A 35 6.06 7.55 5.63
N PRO A 36 7.38 7.56 5.37
CA PRO A 36 8.04 8.75 4.83
C PRO A 36 7.46 9.14 3.47
N GLY A 37 7.12 10.41 3.30
CA GLY A 37 6.53 10.94 2.08
C GLY A 37 7.46 10.87 0.87
N ASN A 38 6.88 11.02 -0.31
CA ASN A 38 7.60 11.14 -1.58
C ASN A 38 7.10 12.36 -2.36
N SER A 39 7.91 13.41 -2.38
CA SER A 39 7.59 14.68 -3.06
C SER A 39 7.46 14.52 -4.57
N ARG A 40 8.13 13.53 -5.19
CA ARG A 40 7.96 13.24 -6.63
C ARG A 40 6.58 12.67 -6.93
N LEU A 41 5.90 12.09 -5.94
CA LEU A 41 4.54 11.57 -6.03
C LEU A 41 3.51 12.52 -5.39
N GLY A 42 3.94 13.70 -4.92
CA GLY A 42 3.06 14.68 -4.28
C GLY A 42 2.55 14.24 -2.89
N THR A 43 3.27 13.36 -2.20
CA THR A 43 2.88 12.86 -0.87
C THR A 43 3.79 13.45 0.22
N SER A 44 3.19 13.86 1.34
CA SER A 44 3.88 14.16 2.60
C SER A 44 4.05 12.89 3.43
N ASP A 45 4.68 12.97 4.60
CA ASP A 45 4.62 11.89 5.59
C ASP A 45 3.17 11.60 5.97
N PHE A 46 2.82 10.33 6.12
CA PHE A 46 1.49 9.88 6.54
C PHE A 46 1.59 8.56 7.32
N CYS A 47 0.47 8.11 7.84
CA CYS A 47 0.35 6.83 8.53
C CYS A 47 -0.56 5.90 7.72
N VAL A 48 -0.22 4.61 7.66
CA VAL A 48 -1.02 3.60 6.95
C VAL A 48 -1.32 2.42 7.87
N MET A 49 -2.50 1.82 7.77
CA MET A 49 -2.77 0.57 8.50
C MET A 49 -1.70 -0.50 8.20
N LYS A 50 -1.15 -1.10 9.25
CA LYS A 50 -0.16 -2.20 9.19
C LYS A 50 -0.71 -3.44 8.49
N TYR A 51 -1.96 -3.78 8.76
CA TYR A 51 -2.68 -4.91 8.14
C TYR A 51 -3.79 -4.40 7.22
N GLU A 52 -4.27 -5.24 6.30
CA GLU A 52 -5.53 -4.93 5.61
C GLU A 52 -6.65 -4.75 6.65
N ALA A 53 -7.57 -3.81 6.38
CA ALA A 53 -8.62 -3.44 7.34
C ALA A 53 -9.45 -4.65 7.77
N LYS A 54 -9.68 -4.78 9.07
CA LYS A 54 -10.58 -5.76 9.68
C LYS A 54 -11.87 -5.05 10.09
N ALA A 55 -13.00 -5.75 10.01
CA ALA A 55 -14.30 -5.21 10.43
C ALA A 55 -14.45 -5.39 11.95
N ARG A 56 -14.44 -4.29 12.69
CA ARG A 56 -14.73 -4.30 14.13
C ARG A 56 -16.15 -3.80 14.38
N GLN A 57 -16.99 -4.59 15.06
CA GLN A 57 -18.32 -4.13 15.45
C GLN A 57 -18.20 -2.94 16.42
N ILE A 58 -19.03 -1.92 16.22
CA ILE A 58 -18.96 -0.66 16.98
C ILE A 58 -19.31 -0.86 18.46
N ASP A 59 -20.35 -1.65 18.75
CA ASP A 59 -20.88 -1.80 20.10
C ASP A 59 -20.08 -2.81 20.95
N SER A 60 -19.81 -4.01 20.42
CA SER A 60 -19.09 -5.06 21.16
C SER A 60 -17.57 -4.93 21.08
N GLY A 61 -17.04 -4.22 20.08
CA GLY A 61 -15.62 -4.19 19.78
C GLY A 61 -15.08 -5.50 19.17
N GLU A 62 -15.95 -6.46 18.85
CA GLU A 62 -15.57 -7.76 18.28
C GLU A 62 -15.07 -7.61 16.84
N ILE A 63 -14.01 -8.35 16.50
CA ILE A 63 -13.54 -8.47 15.12
C ILE A 63 -14.32 -9.58 14.41
N LYS A 64 -14.92 -9.26 13.28
CA LYS A 64 -15.57 -10.27 12.42
C LYS A 64 -14.51 -11.21 11.83
N GLU A 65 -14.35 -12.39 12.43
CA GLU A 65 -13.25 -13.32 12.15
C GLU A 65 -13.13 -13.70 10.65
N ASN A 66 -14.24 -13.99 9.98
CA ASN A 66 -14.27 -14.35 8.57
C ASN A 66 -14.12 -13.14 7.62
N GLY A 67 -14.19 -11.90 8.14
CA GLY A 67 -14.03 -10.65 7.38
C GLY A 67 -15.17 -10.38 6.39
N CYS A 68 -16.34 -11.02 6.57
CA CYS A 68 -17.49 -10.86 5.67
C CYS A 68 -18.83 -11.23 6.35
N ASP A 69 -19.94 -10.76 5.78
CA ASP A 69 -21.28 -11.31 6.06
C ASP A 69 -21.59 -12.45 5.08
N GLY A 70 -21.11 -13.65 5.38
CA GLY A 70 -21.31 -14.83 4.53
C GLY A 70 -20.55 -16.05 5.02
N THR A 71 -20.72 -17.18 4.33
CA THR A 71 -20.12 -18.46 4.70
C THR A 71 -18.94 -18.85 3.80
N GLY A 72 -18.09 -19.75 4.30
CA GLY A 72 -16.93 -20.29 3.58
C GLY A 72 -15.67 -19.43 3.72
N ALA A 73 -14.51 -20.01 3.37
CA ALA A 73 -13.20 -19.39 3.58
C ALA A 73 -13.04 -18.03 2.88
N PHE A 74 -13.63 -17.92 1.69
CA PHE A 74 -13.58 -16.73 0.85
C PHE A 74 -14.83 -15.89 0.88
N CYS A 75 -15.94 -16.38 1.45
CA CYS A 75 -17.24 -15.70 1.40
C CYS A 75 -17.76 -15.58 -0.03
N ASN A 76 -17.82 -16.69 -0.78
CA ASN A 76 -18.27 -16.69 -2.18
C ASN A 76 -19.76 -16.32 -2.33
N TYR A 77 -20.56 -16.44 -1.26
CA TYR A 77 -21.99 -16.13 -1.21
C TYR A 77 -22.36 -15.07 -0.16
N GLY A 78 -21.46 -14.12 0.13
CA GLY A 78 -21.73 -13.09 1.15
C GLY A 78 -22.53 -11.88 0.65
N THR A 79 -23.05 -11.09 1.58
CA THR A 79 -23.73 -9.83 1.30
C THR A 79 -22.71 -8.78 0.81
N SER A 80 -23.01 -8.10 -0.29
CA SER A 80 -22.22 -6.93 -0.74
C SER A 80 -22.53 -5.72 0.15
N ASN A 81 -21.52 -4.91 0.42
CA ASN A 81 -21.63 -3.68 1.19
C ASN A 81 -22.25 -3.91 2.58
N TRP A 82 -21.85 -4.99 3.23
CA TRP A 82 -22.29 -5.35 4.57
C TRP A 82 -21.53 -4.53 5.64
N GLY A 83 -22.09 -4.44 6.84
CA GLY A 83 -21.40 -3.87 8.01
C GLY A 83 -21.24 -2.34 8.00
N LEU A 84 -21.86 -1.62 7.07
CA LEU A 84 -21.62 -0.17 6.89
C LEU A 84 -22.14 0.71 8.04
N ASN A 85 -23.09 0.22 8.84
CA ASN A 85 -23.73 1.00 9.90
C ASN A 85 -23.31 0.58 11.31
N ASP A 86 -22.69 -0.59 11.45
CA ASP A 86 -22.42 -1.23 12.74
C ASP A 86 -20.97 -1.73 12.86
N HIS A 87 -20.15 -1.56 11.82
CA HIS A 87 -18.72 -1.87 11.86
C HIS A 87 -17.86 -0.67 11.44
N LYS A 88 -16.62 -0.65 11.94
CA LYS A 88 -15.58 0.30 11.53
C LYS A 88 -14.27 -0.42 11.19
N PRO A 89 -13.44 0.15 10.30
CA PRO A 89 -12.20 -0.50 9.91
C PRO A 89 -11.16 -0.36 11.03
N VAL A 90 -10.43 -1.45 11.31
CA VAL A 90 -9.32 -1.44 12.26
C VAL A 90 -8.13 -2.21 11.70
N SER A 91 -6.92 -1.84 12.09
CA SER A 91 -5.69 -2.55 11.73
C SER A 91 -5.22 -3.41 12.90
N VAL A 92 -5.49 -4.71 12.81
CA VAL A 92 -5.06 -5.71 13.79
C VAL A 92 -4.67 -7.00 13.08
N GLU A 93 -3.87 -7.81 13.75
CA GLU A 93 -3.45 -9.11 13.22
C GLU A 93 -4.62 -10.11 13.16
N GLN A 94 -5.56 -10.06 14.12
CA GLN A 94 -6.64 -11.03 14.19
C GLN A 94 -7.71 -10.84 13.11
N GLY A 95 -8.26 -11.96 12.65
CA GLY A 95 -9.37 -11.97 11.69
C GLY A 95 -8.94 -11.72 10.25
N ARG A 96 -9.85 -12.00 9.33
CA ARG A 96 -9.62 -11.83 7.88
C ARG A 96 -9.93 -10.41 7.41
N PRO A 97 -9.36 -9.98 6.28
CA PRO A 97 -9.64 -8.66 5.72
C PRO A 97 -11.13 -8.46 5.51
N TRP A 98 -11.60 -7.24 5.77
CA TRP A 98 -12.95 -6.79 5.49
C TRP A 98 -13.13 -6.72 3.99
N ARG A 99 -13.92 -7.64 3.46
CA ARG A 99 -14.15 -7.85 2.03
C ARG A 99 -15.62 -7.72 1.70
N ARG A 100 -15.94 -7.77 0.40
CA ARG A 100 -17.27 -7.45 -0.14
C ARG A 100 -17.73 -6.03 0.16
N ILE A 101 -16.79 -5.10 0.21
CA ILE A 101 -17.04 -3.65 0.28
C ILE A 101 -16.62 -3.03 -1.06
N SER A 102 -17.47 -2.17 -1.60
CA SER A 102 -17.16 -1.39 -2.80
C SER A 102 -16.11 -0.33 -2.49
N ARG A 103 -15.44 0.21 -3.52
CA ARG A 103 -14.43 1.26 -3.34
C ARG A 103 -15.04 2.51 -2.67
N ASP A 104 -16.22 2.92 -3.12
CA ASP A 104 -16.91 4.09 -2.56
C ASP A 104 -17.29 3.90 -1.08
N ASN A 105 -17.69 2.69 -0.69
CA ASN A 105 -17.97 2.39 0.71
C ASN A 105 -16.71 2.21 1.56
N ALA A 106 -15.59 1.76 0.96
CA ALA A 106 -14.30 1.72 1.66
C ALA A 106 -13.78 3.13 1.98
N ILE A 107 -14.01 4.11 1.09
CA ILE A 107 -13.77 5.54 1.37
C ILE A 107 -14.58 5.98 2.59
N ASN A 108 -15.90 5.78 2.56
CA ASN A 108 -16.78 6.17 3.67
C ASN A 108 -16.40 5.47 4.98
N ALA A 109 -16.05 4.18 4.93
CA ALA A 109 -15.64 3.41 6.09
C ALA A 109 -14.36 4.00 6.73
N CYS A 110 -13.36 4.33 5.93
CA CYS A 110 -12.13 4.95 6.45
C CYS A 110 -12.37 6.36 6.99
N GLN A 111 -13.16 7.18 6.30
CA GLN A 111 -13.48 8.55 6.74
C GLN A 111 -14.34 8.56 8.01
N SER A 112 -15.10 7.50 8.30
CA SER A 112 -15.85 7.37 9.55
C SER A 112 -14.97 7.27 10.81
N LEU A 113 -13.66 7.01 10.65
CA LEU A 113 -12.68 7.05 11.75
C LEU A 113 -12.40 8.47 12.26
N GLY A 114 -12.78 9.49 11.48
CA GLY A 114 -12.68 10.90 11.86
C GLY A 114 -11.82 11.71 10.90
N GLN A 115 -11.60 12.97 11.27
CA GLN A 115 -10.80 13.92 10.50
C GLN A 115 -9.37 13.40 10.30
N GLY A 116 -8.82 13.61 9.09
CA GLY A 116 -7.49 13.15 8.70
C GLY A 116 -7.42 11.68 8.24
N TYR A 117 -8.48 10.89 8.40
CA TYR A 117 -8.54 9.52 7.88
C TYR A 117 -9.16 9.48 6.48
N ASP A 118 -8.60 8.63 5.61
CA ASP A 118 -9.14 8.39 4.28
C ASP A 118 -8.79 6.98 3.80
N LEU A 119 -9.40 6.52 2.71
CA LEU A 119 -8.91 5.37 1.98
C LEU A 119 -7.56 5.74 1.32
N ILE A 120 -6.61 4.80 1.31
CA ILE A 120 -5.32 5.02 0.65
C ILE A 120 -5.49 5.45 -0.82
N SER A 121 -4.75 6.46 -1.26
CA SER A 121 -4.66 6.86 -2.66
C SER A 121 -3.64 6.04 -3.45
N ASN A 122 -3.73 6.08 -4.77
CA ASN A 122 -2.74 5.47 -5.64
C ASN A 122 -1.36 6.11 -5.45
N ALA A 123 -1.30 7.44 -5.22
CA ALA A 123 -0.04 8.13 -4.92
C ALA A 123 0.58 7.65 -3.61
N GLU A 124 -0.20 7.53 -2.53
CA GLU A 124 0.26 7.00 -1.24
C GLU A 124 0.67 5.53 -1.35
N TRP A 125 -0.10 4.70 -2.07
CA TRP A 125 0.28 3.31 -2.36
C TRP A 125 1.64 3.26 -3.07
N GLN A 126 1.81 4.10 -4.09
CA GLN A 126 3.03 4.17 -4.89
C GLN A 126 4.23 4.66 -4.06
N THR A 127 4.00 5.56 -3.10
CA THR A 127 5.00 5.99 -2.12
C THR A 127 5.45 4.83 -1.25
N ILE A 128 4.53 4.04 -0.69
CA ILE A 128 4.87 2.85 0.09
C ILE A 128 5.62 1.83 -0.76
N ALA A 129 5.13 1.54 -1.97
CA ALA A 129 5.74 0.54 -2.85
C ALA A 129 7.20 0.90 -3.21
N ARG A 130 7.48 2.16 -3.53
CA ARG A 130 8.86 2.65 -3.77
C ARG A 130 9.69 2.72 -2.50
N ASN A 131 9.07 2.93 -1.33
CA ASN A 131 9.78 2.84 -0.06
C ASN A 131 10.28 1.41 0.18
N ILE A 132 9.38 0.42 0.00
CA ILE A 132 9.66 -1.02 0.12
C ILE A 132 10.76 -1.44 -0.85
N GLU A 133 10.62 -1.05 -2.12
CA GLU A 133 11.58 -1.30 -3.20
C GLU A 133 13.00 -0.86 -2.80
N ASN A 134 13.13 0.27 -2.11
CA ASN A 134 14.42 0.83 -1.72
C ASN A 134 15.02 0.21 -0.44
N GLN A 135 14.35 -0.73 0.22
CA GLN A 135 14.91 -1.43 1.40
C GLN A 135 15.44 -2.81 1.03
N ALA A 136 16.74 -3.02 1.20
CA ALA A 136 17.41 -4.28 0.87
C ALA A 136 16.79 -5.51 1.57
N VAL A 137 16.26 -5.35 2.79
CA VAL A 137 15.64 -6.42 3.58
C VAL A 137 14.41 -7.03 2.89
N ASN A 138 13.70 -6.26 2.06
CA ASN A 138 12.51 -6.73 1.35
C ASN A 138 12.85 -7.57 0.10
N TRP A 139 14.13 -7.63 -0.29
CA TRP A 139 14.60 -8.41 -1.43
C TRP A 139 15.16 -9.75 -0.98
N SER A 140 14.82 -10.82 -1.71
CA SER A 140 15.34 -12.16 -1.43
C SER A 140 16.86 -12.26 -1.53
N GLY A 141 17.50 -11.41 -2.34
CA GLY A 141 18.96 -11.29 -2.41
C GLY A 141 19.59 -10.37 -1.36
N GLN A 142 18.82 -9.83 -0.41
CA GLN A 142 19.28 -8.91 0.64
C GLN A 142 20.03 -7.67 0.11
N ARG A 143 19.68 -7.27 -1.12
CA ARG A 143 20.20 -6.10 -1.81
C ARG A 143 19.14 -5.61 -2.79
N VAL A 144 18.94 -4.30 -2.86
CA VAL A 144 18.01 -3.69 -3.83
C VAL A 144 18.33 -4.18 -5.24
N GLY A 145 17.30 -4.67 -5.95
CA GLY A 145 17.42 -5.22 -7.30
C GLY A 145 17.95 -6.65 -7.39
N SER A 146 18.22 -7.33 -6.27
CA SER A 146 18.70 -8.71 -6.27
C SER A 146 17.60 -9.70 -5.91
N GLY A 147 17.37 -10.68 -6.79
CA GLY A 147 16.28 -11.64 -6.64
C GLY A 147 14.92 -10.97 -6.89
N CYS A 148 14.03 -11.02 -5.90
CA CYS A 148 12.69 -10.44 -5.98
C CYS A 148 12.20 -9.89 -4.65
N ILE A 149 11.30 -8.90 -4.72
CA ILE A 149 10.57 -8.38 -3.57
C ILE A 149 9.55 -9.43 -3.11
N SER A 150 9.38 -9.58 -1.80
CA SER A 150 8.38 -10.48 -1.21
C SER A 150 6.94 -10.14 -1.66
N ARG A 151 6.15 -11.18 -1.94
CA ARG A 151 4.82 -11.11 -2.60
C ARG A 151 3.64 -11.63 -1.77
N GLY A 152 3.88 -11.95 -0.50
CA GLY A 152 2.89 -12.51 0.38
C GLY A 152 2.26 -13.80 -0.14
N ASN A 153 1.00 -14.02 0.25
CA ASN A 153 0.22 -15.17 -0.18
C ASN A 153 -0.28 -14.87 -1.61
N SER A 154 0.30 -15.45 -2.65
CA SER A 154 -0.04 -15.10 -4.03
C SER A 154 0.20 -16.20 -5.05
N ALA A 155 0.56 -17.39 -4.56
CA ALA A 155 1.13 -18.58 -5.22
C ALA A 155 2.56 -18.86 -4.71
N GLY A 156 2.85 -20.15 -4.56
CA GLY A 156 4.14 -20.62 -4.05
C GLY A 156 5.24 -20.38 -5.06
N SER A 157 6.22 -19.58 -4.69
CA SER A 157 7.40 -19.23 -5.48
C SER A 157 8.57 -18.89 -4.54
N ALA A 158 9.71 -18.43 -5.07
CA ALA A 158 10.82 -17.99 -4.23
C ALA A 158 10.42 -16.74 -3.40
N CYS A 159 9.57 -15.87 -3.95
CA CYS A 159 9.19 -14.62 -3.32
C CYS A 159 7.73 -14.52 -2.87
N GLY A 160 6.86 -15.46 -3.27
CA GLY A 160 5.51 -15.62 -2.73
C GLY A 160 5.32 -16.98 -2.06
N TYR A 161 4.36 -17.09 -1.16
CA TYR A 161 3.97 -18.38 -0.58
C TYR A 161 2.55 -18.76 -0.97
N ARG A 162 2.18 -20.01 -0.69
CA ARG A 162 0.84 -20.53 -0.92
C ARG A 162 0.27 -21.06 0.37
N ALA A 163 -0.77 -20.39 0.87
CA ALA A 163 -1.69 -20.94 1.83
C ALA A 163 -3.10 -21.04 1.23
N LEU A 164 -3.89 -22.01 1.70
CA LEU A 164 -5.21 -22.33 1.13
C LEU A 164 -6.30 -21.31 1.52
N GLY A 165 -6.01 -20.39 2.43
CA GLY A 165 -6.95 -19.38 2.90
C GLY A 165 -6.28 -18.05 3.20
N LEU A 166 -7.12 -17.02 3.33
CA LEU A 166 -6.69 -15.71 3.80
C LEU A 166 -6.22 -15.78 5.25
N GLU A 167 -5.15 -15.04 5.55
CA GLU A 167 -4.49 -15.03 6.87
C GLU A 167 -4.00 -16.42 7.34
N SER A 168 -3.93 -17.41 6.46
CA SER A 168 -3.48 -18.75 6.80
C SER A 168 -1.97 -18.87 6.64
N GLY A 169 -1.28 -19.39 7.66
CA GLY A 169 0.14 -19.75 7.57
C GLY A 169 1.04 -18.54 7.26
N ARG A 170 0.80 -17.41 7.92
CA ARG A 170 1.55 -16.16 7.71
C ARG A 170 3.06 -16.42 7.71
N ASP A 171 3.67 -16.16 6.56
CA ASP A 171 5.08 -16.35 6.25
C ASP A 171 5.80 -15.00 6.24
N ALA A 172 7.12 -14.98 6.45
CA ALA A 172 7.93 -13.76 6.41
C ALA A 172 7.77 -12.97 5.09
N ARG A 173 7.45 -13.66 3.99
CA ARG A 173 7.15 -13.03 2.69
C ARG A 173 5.86 -12.21 2.67
N ALA A 174 5.02 -12.29 3.71
CA ALA A 174 3.87 -11.41 3.89
C ALA A 174 4.25 -10.03 4.44
N THR A 175 5.49 -9.85 4.91
CA THR A 175 5.93 -8.65 5.62
C THR A 175 6.84 -7.82 4.74
N HIS A 176 6.72 -6.50 4.84
CA HIS A 176 7.65 -5.54 4.27
C HIS A 176 8.08 -4.54 5.35
N THR A 177 9.38 -4.23 5.37
CA THR A 177 9.94 -3.20 6.25
C THR A 177 10.09 -1.89 5.48
N LEU A 178 9.66 -0.79 6.10
CA LEU A 178 9.81 0.56 5.59
C LEU A 178 11.11 1.20 6.08
N SER A 179 11.58 2.24 5.41
CA SER A 179 12.73 3.05 5.85
C SER A 179 12.54 3.74 7.21
N SER A 180 11.29 3.85 7.70
CA SER A 180 10.98 4.27 9.07
C SER A 180 11.31 3.21 10.13
N GLY A 181 11.64 1.98 9.73
CA GLY A 181 11.79 0.82 10.61
C GLY A 181 10.47 0.11 10.91
N GLU A 182 9.33 0.67 10.47
CA GLU A 182 8.02 0.06 10.63
C GLU A 182 7.82 -1.14 9.69
N GLU A 183 7.00 -2.09 10.12
CA GLU A 183 6.56 -3.20 9.31
C GLU A 183 5.11 -3.04 8.87
N ILE A 184 4.83 -3.46 7.64
CA ILE A 184 3.48 -3.63 7.11
C ILE A 184 3.32 -5.04 6.55
N TYR A 185 2.09 -5.51 6.53
CA TYR A 185 1.75 -6.88 6.20
C TYR A 185 0.76 -6.93 5.05
N HIS A 186 0.88 -7.99 4.25
CA HIS A 186 0.01 -8.31 3.12
C HIS A 186 -0.15 -7.14 2.14
N PHE A 187 0.86 -6.26 2.03
CA PHE A 187 0.86 -5.18 1.03
C PHE A 187 1.02 -5.72 -0.41
N SER A 188 1.43 -6.98 -0.53
CA SER A 188 1.38 -7.78 -1.75
C SER A 188 0.78 -9.15 -1.44
N GLY A 189 -0.16 -9.59 -2.29
CA GLY A 189 -0.88 -10.86 -2.08
C GLY A 189 -1.95 -10.77 -0.98
N ASN A 190 -2.45 -11.94 -0.54
CA ASN A 190 -3.62 -12.11 0.33
C ASN A 190 -4.91 -11.62 -0.35
N VAL A 191 -5.26 -10.34 -0.22
CA VAL A 191 -6.28 -9.70 -1.07
C VAL A 191 -5.70 -8.54 -1.85
N SER A 192 -6.29 -8.26 -3.02
CA SER A 192 -6.01 -6.98 -3.67
C SER A 192 -6.74 -5.89 -2.90
N GLU A 193 -6.24 -4.67 -2.96
CA GLU A 193 -6.78 -3.59 -2.16
C GLU A 193 -7.24 -2.42 -3.02
N TRP A 194 -8.41 -1.90 -2.67
CA TRP A 194 -8.92 -0.67 -3.23
C TRP A 194 -8.00 0.50 -2.91
N VAL A 195 -7.78 1.36 -3.91
CA VAL A 195 -7.34 2.74 -3.68
C VAL A 195 -8.46 3.71 -4.06
N LYS A 196 -8.41 4.94 -3.53
CA LYS A 196 -9.50 5.91 -3.70
C LYS A 196 -9.63 6.48 -5.11
N ASP A 197 -8.55 6.46 -5.88
CA ASP A 197 -8.45 7.10 -7.19
C ASP A 197 -9.26 6.38 -8.27
N ASN A 198 -9.74 7.15 -9.23
CA ASN A 198 -10.18 6.62 -10.52
C ASN A 198 -9.16 6.97 -11.60
N ILE A 199 -8.85 6.00 -12.48
CA ILE A 199 -7.93 6.20 -13.60
C ILE A 199 -8.70 6.08 -14.91
N THR A 200 -8.64 7.13 -15.71
CA THR A 200 -9.30 7.23 -17.03
C THR A 200 -8.40 6.79 -18.18
N SER A 201 -7.08 6.92 -18.02
CA SER A 201 -6.10 6.57 -19.05
C SER A 201 -6.07 5.06 -19.34
N ARG A 202 -5.76 4.72 -20.59
CA ARG A 202 -5.55 3.33 -21.05
C ARG A 202 -4.07 3.07 -21.23
N TYR A 203 -3.61 1.93 -20.74
CA TYR A 203 -2.24 1.50 -20.90
C TYR A 203 -2.17 0.04 -21.34
N PHE A 204 -1.03 -0.36 -21.90
CA PHE A 204 -0.79 -1.76 -22.19
C PHE A 204 -0.62 -2.54 -20.89
N SER A 205 -1.18 -3.75 -20.86
CA SER A 205 -1.00 -4.67 -19.74
C SER A 205 0.33 -5.40 -19.86
N GLY A 206 0.96 -5.70 -18.73
CA GLY A 206 2.28 -6.35 -18.71
C GLY A 206 2.86 -6.46 -17.31
N TYR A 207 3.96 -7.20 -17.19
CA TYR A 207 4.72 -7.23 -15.93
C TYR A 207 5.26 -5.84 -15.62
N ILE A 208 5.09 -5.38 -14.39
CA ILE A 208 5.42 -3.99 -14.05
C ILE A 208 6.91 -3.68 -14.28
N SER A 209 7.77 -4.69 -14.07
CA SER A 209 9.22 -4.57 -14.30
C SER A 209 9.62 -4.24 -15.74
N SER A 210 8.73 -4.41 -16.73
CA SER A 210 9.00 -4.06 -18.12
C SER A 210 8.68 -2.60 -18.46
N PHE A 211 8.00 -1.86 -17.57
CA PHE A 211 7.73 -0.44 -17.75
C PHE A 211 8.89 0.37 -17.15
N ILE A 212 9.56 1.15 -18.00
CA ILE A 212 10.86 1.74 -17.67
C ILE A 212 10.85 3.27 -17.65
N SER A 213 9.76 3.90 -18.10
CA SER A 213 9.61 5.35 -18.14
C SER A 213 8.15 5.78 -18.28
N GLY A 214 7.91 7.09 -18.20
CA GLY A 214 6.61 7.70 -18.48
C GLY A 214 5.57 7.54 -17.38
N GLU A 215 4.33 7.88 -17.74
CA GLU A 215 3.20 7.98 -16.81
C GLU A 215 2.86 6.64 -16.12
N ILE A 216 2.97 5.52 -16.85
CA ILE A 216 2.73 4.17 -16.28
C ILE A 216 3.69 3.91 -15.13
N THR A 217 4.98 4.18 -15.35
CA THR A 217 6.02 3.98 -14.33
C THR A 217 5.81 4.92 -13.15
N HIS A 218 5.38 6.16 -13.40
CA HIS A 218 5.04 7.12 -12.36
C HIS A 218 3.86 6.65 -11.48
N LYS A 219 2.79 6.13 -12.08
CA LYS A 219 1.57 5.74 -11.36
C LYS A 219 1.62 4.35 -10.75
N PHE A 220 2.34 3.42 -11.37
CA PHE A 220 2.25 2.00 -11.01
C PHE A 220 3.60 1.31 -10.88
N GLY A 221 4.71 1.91 -11.32
CA GLY A 221 5.99 1.23 -11.49
C GLY A 221 7.10 1.66 -10.52
N PRO A 222 8.18 0.88 -10.46
CA PRO A 222 9.33 1.16 -9.61
C PRO A 222 9.97 2.52 -9.92
N GLU A 223 10.77 3.02 -8.98
CA GLU A 223 11.69 4.13 -9.27
C GLU A 223 13.00 3.65 -9.92
N GLY A 224 13.48 2.48 -9.51
CA GLY A 224 14.68 1.86 -10.04
C GLY A 224 14.47 1.24 -11.42
N TYR A 225 15.59 1.05 -12.12
CA TYR A 225 15.64 0.38 -13.41
C TYR A 225 16.24 -1.03 -13.25
N TYR A 226 15.43 -2.07 -13.47
CA TYR A 226 15.80 -3.45 -13.19
C TYR A 226 15.78 -4.31 -14.46
N THR A 227 16.88 -4.28 -15.20
CA THR A 227 17.04 -5.01 -16.49
C THR A 227 17.10 -6.52 -16.35
N THR A 228 17.34 -7.03 -15.15
CA THR A 228 17.49 -8.45 -14.87
C THR A 228 16.18 -9.13 -14.48
N CYS A 229 15.06 -8.42 -14.43
CA CYS A 229 13.76 -9.00 -14.10
C CYS A 229 13.23 -9.89 -15.23
N ASN A 230 12.97 -11.15 -14.92
CA ASN A 230 12.56 -12.18 -15.88
C ASN A 230 11.80 -13.30 -15.17
N SER A 231 11.49 -14.37 -15.90
CA SER A 231 10.76 -15.49 -15.33
C SER A 231 11.59 -16.30 -14.32
N GLN A 232 12.90 -16.17 -14.25
CA GLN A 232 13.72 -16.89 -13.27
C GLN A 232 13.69 -16.23 -11.88
N ASN A 233 13.42 -14.94 -11.80
CA ASN A 233 13.32 -14.18 -10.54
C ASN A 233 11.93 -13.57 -10.32
N ASP A 234 10.87 -14.24 -10.79
CA ASP A 234 9.50 -13.78 -10.58
C ASP A 234 9.21 -12.35 -11.05
N TYR A 235 9.91 -11.90 -12.11
CA TYR A 235 9.87 -10.51 -12.60
C TYR A 235 10.17 -9.51 -11.47
N CYS A 236 11.20 -9.84 -10.68
CA CYS A 236 11.60 -9.13 -9.46
C CYS A 236 10.50 -9.00 -8.39
N GLY A 237 9.43 -9.79 -8.48
CA GLY A 237 8.32 -9.76 -7.53
C GLY A 237 7.46 -8.50 -7.62
N MET A 238 7.58 -7.70 -8.68
CA MET A 238 6.87 -6.42 -8.81
C MET A 238 5.37 -6.59 -9.08
N GLY A 239 4.99 -7.72 -9.67
CA GLY A 239 3.62 -8.04 -10.04
C GLY A 239 3.27 -7.63 -11.47
N PHE A 240 1.99 -7.82 -11.80
CA PHE A 240 1.45 -7.59 -13.13
C PHE A 240 0.48 -6.40 -13.13
N GLY A 241 0.48 -5.64 -14.21
CA GLY A 241 -0.45 -4.56 -14.47
C GLY A 241 -1.50 -4.97 -15.50
N TRP A 242 -2.75 -5.15 -15.10
CA TRP A 242 -3.90 -5.21 -16.00
C TRP A 242 -4.43 -3.79 -16.22
N LEU A 243 -3.74 -3.05 -17.08
CA LEU A 243 -3.95 -1.62 -17.26
C LEU A 243 -4.79 -1.28 -18.50
N TRP A 244 -5.31 -2.31 -19.16
CA TRP A 244 -6.29 -2.14 -20.22
C TRP A 244 -7.65 -1.80 -19.60
N ASN A 245 -7.96 -0.52 -19.47
CA ASN A 245 -9.26 -0.07 -18.99
C ASN A 245 -10.33 -0.44 -20.03
N VAL A 246 -11.20 -1.40 -19.67
CA VAL A 246 -12.32 -1.90 -20.50
C VAL A 246 -13.57 -1.01 -20.46
N TYR A 247 -13.62 -0.02 -19.58
CA TYR A 247 -14.72 0.94 -19.50
C TYR A 247 -14.32 2.26 -20.18
N ASP A 248 -15.24 2.88 -20.91
CA ASP A 248 -15.06 4.21 -21.53
C ASP A 248 -15.12 5.35 -20.48
N GLY A 249 -14.80 5.07 -19.22
CA GLY A 249 -14.88 5.98 -18.08
C GLY A 249 -13.77 5.75 -17.04
N ALA A 250 -13.81 6.54 -15.96
CA ALA A 250 -12.85 6.46 -14.87
C ALA A 250 -13.02 5.14 -14.11
N SER A 251 -12.02 4.26 -14.18
CA SER A 251 -12.06 2.96 -13.51
C SER A 251 -11.47 3.04 -12.11
N ALA A 252 -12.11 2.39 -11.15
CA ALA A 252 -11.48 2.15 -9.85
C ALA A 252 -10.25 1.25 -10.03
N VAL A 253 -9.33 1.35 -9.08
CA VAL A 253 -8.03 0.68 -9.12
C VAL A 253 -7.91 -0.28 -7.94
N ASP A 254 -7.51 -1.52 -8.24
CA ASP A 254 -7.08 -2.50 -7.27
C ASP A 254 -5.53 -2.60 -7.30
N ARG A 255 -4.88 -2.68 -6.15
CA ARG A 255 -3.43 -2.81 -6.01
C ARG A 255 -3.03 -4.09 -5.27
N GLY A 256 -1.74 -4.44 -5.31
CA GLY A 256 -1.14 -5.52 -4.51
C GLY A 256 -1.36 -6.96 -5.03
N GLY A 257 -2.52 -7.22 -5.62
CA GLY A 257 -2.94 -8.54 -6.08
C GLY A 257 -3.43 -9.45 -4.95
N SER A 258 -4.17 -10.51 -5.29
CA SER A 258 -4.80 -11.42 -4.32
C SER A 258 -4.37 -12.87 -4.53
N ILE A 259 -4.64 -13.73 -3.54
CA ILE A 259 -4.37 -15.16 -3.64
C ILE A 259 -5.16 -15.82 -4.77
N HIS A 260 -6.28 -15.23 -5.17
CA HIS A 260 -7.15 -15.79 -6.20
C HIS A 260 -6.69 -15.47 -7.64
N TYR A 261 -5.85 -14.44 -7.85
CA TYR A 261 -5.26 -14.22 -9.18
C TYR A 261 -4.40 -15.41 -9.64
N SER A 262 -3.88 -16.20 -8.68
CA SER A 262 -3.06 -17.37 -8.94
C SER A 262 -3.79 -18.60 -9.50
N TYR A 263 -5.12 -18.66 -9.42
CA TYR A 263 -5.87 -19.83 -9.89
C TYR A 263 -6.13 -19.78 -11.41
N TYR A 264 -6.06 -18.60 -12.04
CA TYR A 264 -6.34 -18.41 -13.47
C TYR A 264 -5.32 -17.55 -14.25
N GLY A 265 -4.49 -16.72 -13.59
CA GLY A 265 -3.61 -15.72 -14.25
C GLY A 265 -2.11 -16.01 -14.24
N GLY A 266 -1.64 -16.87 -13.34
CA GLY A 266 -0.23 -17.18 -13.16
C GLY A 266 0.26 -16.88 -11.75
N ALA A 267 1.26 -17.62 -11.29
CA ALA A 267 1.78 -17.56 -9.92
C ALA A 267 2.49 -16.23 -9.54
N ARG A 268 2.36 -15.17 -10.37
CA ARG A 268 3.32 -14.07 -10.41
C ARG A 268 2.72 -12.67 -10.45
N ASP A 269 1.41 -12.57 -10.33
CA ASP A 269 0.75 -11.31 -10.66
C ASP A 269 0.59 -10.36 -9.48
N ALA A 270 0.63 -10.89 -8.26
CA ALA A 270 0.72 -10.06 -7.07
C ALA A 270 2.11 -9.42 -6.95
N GLY A 271 2.18 -8.35 -6.18
CA GLY A 271 3.40 -7.58 -5.96
C GLY A 271 3.04 -6.18 -5.49
N VAL A 272 3.99 -5.52 -4.83
CA VAL A 272 3.75 -4.18 -4.26
C VAL A 272 3.40 -3.13 -5.32
N PHE A 273 3.72 -3.41 -6.59
CA PHE A 273 3.39 -2.59 -7.74
C PHE A 273 2.25 -3.14 -8.61
N ALA A 274 1.69 -4.30 -8.29
CA ALA A 274 0.60 -4.90 -9.05
C ALA A 274 -0.60 -3.95 -9.13
N ALA A 275 -1.22 -3.85 -10.30
CA ALA A 275 -2.37 -2.98 -10.51
C ALA A 275 -3.39 -3.65 -11.43
N ARG A 276 -4.67 -3.40 -11.15
CA ARG A 276 -5.75 -3.69 -12.09
C ARG A 276 -6.63 -2.47 -12.23
N LEU A 277 -6.80 -2.05 -13.49
CA LEU A 277 -7.81 -1.10 -13.93
C LEU A 277 -9.03 -1.88 -14.45
N GLY A 278 -10.17 -1.21 -14.56
CA GLY A 278 -11.40 -1.84 -15.05
C GLY A 278 -12.21 -2.52 -13.96
N ALA A 279 -12.19 -2.00 -12.74
CA ALA A 279 -13.12 -2.39 -11.68
C ALA A 279 -14.24 -1.35 -11.57
N ASP A 280 -15.49 -1.82 -11.49
CA ASP A 280 -16.63 -0.97 -11.14
C ASP A 280 -16.44 -0.43 -9.70
N PRO A 281 -16.38 0.90 -9.50
CA PRO A 281 -16.22 1.49 -8.16
C PRO A 281 -17.32 1.09 -7.16
N SER A 282 -18.52 0.80 -7.65
CA SER A 282 -19.67 0.34 -6.87
C SER A 282 -19.68 -1.18 -6.67
N GLY A 283 -18.90 -1.91 -7.48
CA GLY A 283 -18.76 -3.36 -7.40
C GLY A 283 -17.97 -3.77 -6.15
N SER A 284 -18.40 -4.85 -5.51
CA SER A 284 -17.69 -5.46 -4.38
C SER A 284 -17.01 -6.77 -4.80
N GLY A 285 -16.04 -7.27 -4.04
CA GLY A 285 -15.38 -8.54 -4.34
C GLY A 285 -14.95 -9.30 -3.10
N PHE A 286 -14.91 -10.62 -3.20
CA PHE A 286 -14.54 -11.48 -2.08
C PHE A 286 -13.02 -11.61 -1.90
N THR A 287 -12.22 -11.15 -2.87
CA THR A 287 -10.76 -11.06 -2.83
C THR A 287 -10.26 -9.61 -2.89
N ARG A 288 -11.14 -8.66 -2.55
CA ARG A 288 -10.84 -7.24 -2.50
C ARG A 288 -11.05 -6.72 -1.08
N GLY A 289 -9.97 -6.23 -0.48
CA GLY A 289 -9.97 -5.51 0.79
C GLY A 289 -9.60 -4.05 0.58
N PHE A 290 -9.15 -3.41 1.65
CA PHE A 290 -8.69 -2.03 1.64
C PHE A 290 -7.86 -1.77 2.89
N ARG A 291 -7.17 -0.64 2.92
CA ARG A 291 -6.51 -0.10 4.11
C ARG A 291 -6.71 1.40 4.19
N CYS A 292 -6.89 1.90 5.41
CA CYS A 292 -7.03 3.33 5.64
C CYS A 292 -5.65 3.97 5.86
N VAL A 293 -5.57 5.26 5.53
CA VAL A 293 -4.46 6.13 5.88
C VAL A 293 -4.91 7.18 6.88
N PHE A 294 -3.95 7.77 7.58
CA PHE A 294 -4.15 8.92 8.45
C PHE A 294 -3.07 9.95 8.15
N THR A 295 -3.50 11.17 7.86
CA THR A 295 -2.62 12.33 7.67
C THR A 295 -3.05 13.37 8.69
N PRO A 296 -2.25 13.64 9.74
CA PRO A 296 -2.59 14.69 10.68
C PRO A 296 -2.59 16.02 9.95
N GLU A 297 -3.57 16.86 10.26
CA GLU A 297 -3.64 18.20 9.70
C GLU A 297 -2.39 18.98 10.12
N VAL A 298 -1.78 19.64 9.13
CA VAL A 298 -0.61 20.50 9.31
C VAL A 298 -1.06 21.89 9.77
#